data_AF-A0A6G1WVJ3-F1
#
_entry.id   AF-A0A6G1WVJ3-F1
#
_cell.length_a   1.000
_cell.length_b   1.000
_cell.length_c   1.000
_cell.angle_alpha   90.00
_cell.angle_beta   90.00
_cell.angle_gamma   90.00
#
_symmetry.space_group_name_H-M   'P 1'
#
loop_
_entity.id
_entity.type
_entity.pdbx_description
1 polymer ?
#
loop_
_entity_poly.entity_id
_entity_poly.type
_entity_poly.pdbx_seq_one_letter_code
_entity_poly.pdbx_strand_id
1 'polypeptide(L)' 'MNARRVKLHELYREVEALGGVAASSEDEAYNDAIHDVLAILRASGFGEGFYVDQREYENRARVSIAAQMEAAR' A
#
# COMPACT_ATOMS: atom_id res chain seq x y z
N MET A 1 -18.40 -14.32 -9.52
CA MET A 1 -17.08 -14.20 -8.89
C MET A 1 -17.28 -13.85 -7.42
N ASN A 2 -16.72 -14.62 -6.49
CA ASN A 2 -16.69 -14.19 -5.09
C ASN A 2 -15.64 -13.09 -4.95
N ALA A 3 -16.05 -11.91 -4.48
CA ALA A 3 -15.12 -10.82 -4.22
C ALA A 3 -14.22 -11.21 -3.03
N ARG A 4 -12.93 -11.41 -3.30
CA ARG A 4 -11.94 -11.68 -2.24
C ARG A 4 -11.70 -10.40 -1.45
N ARG A 5 -11.83 -10.47 -0.12
CA ARG A 5 -11.39 -9.39 0.77
C ARG A 5 -9.91 -9.56 1.05
N VAL A 6 -9.10 -8.57 0.69
CA VAL A 6 -7.66 -8.51 0.93
C VAL A 6 -7.29 -7.21 1.60
N LYS A 7 -6.12 -7.15 2.24
CA LYS A 7 -5.58 -5.87 2.69
C LYS A 7 -5.14 -5.06 1.47
N LEU A 8 -5.30 -3.74 1.54
CA LEU A 8 -5.04 -2.87 0.40
C LEU A 8 -3.57 -2.86 -0.06
N HIS A 9 -2.62 -3.12 0.85
CA HIS A 9 -1.21 -3.30 0.48
C HIS A 9 -0.92 -4.63 -0.21
N GLU A 10 -1.67 -5.69 0.12
CA GLU A 10 -1.58 -6.97 -0.59
C GLU A 10 -2.10 -6.78 -2.01
N LEU A 11 -3.21 -6.04 -2.16
CA LEU A 11 -3.72 -5.66 -3.48
C LEU A 11 -2.71 -4.81 -4.27
N TYR A 12 -2.05 -3.82 -3.64
CA TYR A 12 -1.00 -3.03 -4.29
C TYR A 12 0.12 -3.93 -4.85
N ARG A 13 0.65 -4.85 -4.03
CA ARG A 13 1.73 -5.77 -4.44
C ARG A 13 1.28 -6.74 -5.53
N GLU A 14 0.05 -7.24 -5.43
CA GLU A 14 -0.51 -8.12 -6.45
C GLU A 14 -0.65 -7.41 -7.79
N VAL A 15 -1.14 -6.16 -7.80
CA VAL A 15 -1.26 -5.35 -9.03
C VAL A 15 0.12 -5.02 -9.60
N GLU A 16 1.08 -4.65 -8.75
CA GLU A 16 2.46 -4.37 -9.17
C GLU A 16 3.11 -5.60 -9.83
N ALA A 17 2.85 -6.80 -9.32
CA ALA A 17 3.35 -8.05 -9.90
C ALA A 17 2.71 -8.43 -11.24
N LEU A 18 1.60 -7.80 -11.65
CA LEU A 18 0.99 -8.03 -12.97
C LEU A 18 1.71 -7.26 -14.09
N GLY A 19 2.48 -6.23 -13.75
CA GLY A 19 3.19 -5.40 -14.74
C GLY A 19 4.49 -6.04 -15.21
N GLY A 20 5.09 -5.46 -16.26
CA GLY A 20 6.43 -5.82 -16.73
C GLY A 20 6.46 -6.81 -17.89
N VAL A 21 5.31 -7.09 -18.52
CA VAL A 21 5.25 -7.83 -19.78
C VAL A 21 5.49 -6.84 -20.91
N ALA A 22 6.56 -6.97 -21.71
CA ALA A 22 6.81 -6.06 -22.83
C ALA A 22 7.17 -6.88 -24.07
N ALA A 23 6.16 -7.33 -24.82
CA ALA A 23 6.36 -8.05 -26.08
C ALA A 23 5.50 -7.49 -27.24
N SER A 24 4.45 -6.71 -26.95
CA SER A 24 3.51 -6.16 -27.93
C SER A 24 2.91 -4.82 -27.50
N SER A 25 2.27 -4.10 -28.42
CA SER A 25 1.52 -2.87 -28.13
C SER A 25 0.29 -3.09 -27.23
N GLU A 26 -0.23 -4.32 -27.19
CA GLU A 26 -1.29 -4.69 -26.25
C GLU A 26 -0.73 -4.82 -24.83
N ASP A 27 0.49 -5.33 -24.67
CA ASP A 27 1.17 -5.39 -23.38
C ASP A 27 1.53 -3.98 -22.87
N GLU A 28 1.88 -3.04 -23.75
CA GLU A 28 2.10 -1.64 -23.40
C GLU A 28 0.82 -1.02 -22.80
N ALA A 29 -0.32 -1.15 -23.48
CA ALA A 29 -1.59 -0.65 -22.98
C ALA A 29 -2.01 -1.32 -21.66
N TYR A 30 -1.70 -2.62 -21.50
CA TYR A 30 -1.96 -3.34 -20.26
C TYR A 30 -1.08 -2.84 -19.10
N ASN A 31 0.21 -2.57 -19.35
CA ASN A 31 1.10 -1.99 -18.36
C ASN A 31 0.69 -0.56 -17.99
N ASP A 32 0.25 0.25 -18.94
CA ASP A 32 -0.26 1.61 -18.67
C ASP A 32 -1.46 1.57 -17.71
N ALA A 33 -2.41 0.66 -17.95
CA ALA A 33 -3.55 0.47 -17.05
C ALA A 33 -3.11 0.05 -15.63
N ILE A 34 -2.09 -0.80 -15.52
CA ILE A 34 -1.50 -1.18 -14.23
C ILE A 34 -0.85 0.03 -13.56
N HIS A 35 -0.11 0.83 -14.31
CA HIS A 35 0.54 2.04 -13.79
C HIS A 35 -0.46 3.08 -13.28
N ASP A 36 -1.58 3.27 -13.97
CA ASP A 36 -2.66 4.17 -13.56
C ASP A 36 -3.28 3.72 -12.22
N VAL A 37 -3.56 2.42 -12.07
CA VAL A 37 -4.10 1.87 -10.81
C VAL A 37 -3.11 2.08 -9.67
N LEU A 38 -1.83 1.76 -9.88
CA LEU A 38 -0.79 1.97 -8.87
C LEU A 38 -0.61 3.46 -8.52
N ALA A 39 -0.76 4.37 -9.50
CA ALA A 39 -0.71 5.81 -9.27
C ALA A 39 -1.86 6.28 -8.36
N ILE A 40 -3.09 5.80 -8.60
CA ILE A 40 -4.25 6.10 -7.74
C ILE A 40 -4.03 5.58 -6.31
N LEU A 41 -3.54 4.35 -6.18
CA LEU A 41 -3.25 3.75 -4.87
C LEU A 41 -2.20 4.57 -4.11
N ARG A 42 -1.10 4.96 -4.78
CA ARG A 42 -0.06 5.80 -4.18
C ARG A 42 -0.57 7.18 -3.79
N ALA A 43 -1.35 7.84 -4.64
CA ALA A 43 -1.97 9.13 -4.34
C ALA A 43 -2.93 9.05 -3.15
N SER A 44 -3.53 7.89 -2.92
CA SER A 44 -4.40 7.60 -1.78
C SER A 44 -3.63 7.18 -0.51
N GLY A 45 -2.29 7.18 -0.54
CA GLY A 45 -1.43 6.83 0.60
C GLY A 45 -1.05 5.35 0.69
N PHE A 46 -1.32 4.55 -0.35
CA PHE A 46 -1.00 3.13 -0.40
C PHE A 46 0.16 2.88 -1.38
N GLY A 47 1.34 2.60 -0.83
CA GLY A 47 2.54 2.32 -1.62
C GLY A 47 3.64 1.69 -0.75
N GLU A 48 4.70 1.23 -1.41
CA GLU A 48 5.83 0.60 -0.71
C GLU A 48 6.43 1.58 0.32
N GLY A 49 6.56 1.13 1.57
CA GLY A 49 7.15 1.93 2.67
C GLY A 49 6.25 2.97 3.34
N PHE A 50 5.02 3.22 2.84
CA PHE A 50 4.16 4.30 3.35
C PHE A 50 2.91 3.85 4.13
N TYR A 51 2.69 2.55 4.32
CA TYR A 51 1.55 2.09 5.11
C TYR A 51 1.94 1.97 6.59
N VAL A 52 1.53 2.95 7.41
CA VAL A 52 1.32 2.67 8.83
C VAL A 52 -0.09 2.13 8.94
N ASP A 53 -0.24 0.85 9.30
CA ASP A 53 -1.54 0.31 9.70
C ASP A 53 -2.11 1.26 10.74
N GLN A 54 -3.31 1.80 10.53
CA GLN A 54 -3.86 2.83 11.42
C GLN A 54 -3.87 2.37 12.88
N ARG A 55 -4.10 1.07 13.11
CA ARG A 55 -4.02 0.47 14.45
C ARG A 55 -2.58 0.41 14.97
N GLU A 56 -1.61 0.20 14.09
CA GLU A 56 -0.18 0.26 14.40
C GLU A 56 0.32 1.70 14.61
N TYR A 57 -0.24 2.68 13.89
CA TYR A 57 0.00 4.10 14.11
C TYR A 57 -0.52 4.52 15.48
N GLU A 58 -1.76 4.18 15.78
CA GLU A 58 -2.41 4.43 17.08
C GLU A 58 -1.64 3.74 18.21
N ASN A 59 -1.20 2.50 18.01
CA ASN A 59 -0.38 1.78 18.99
C ASN A 59 0.99 2.45 19.19
N ARG A 60 1.67 2.87 18.11
CA ARG A 60 2.94 3.61 18.21
C ARG A 60 2.77 4.93 18.94
N ALA A 61 1.71 5.68 18.65
CA ALA A 61 1.38 6.92 19.35
C ALA A 61 1.15 6.68 20.84
N ARG A 62 0.37 5.65 21.21
CA ARG A 62 0.15 5.28 22.62
C ARG A 62 1.44 4.88 23.34
N VAL A 63 2.28 4.06 22.70
CA VAL A 63 3.58 3.66 23.26
C VAL A 63 4.50 4.86 23.43
N SER A 64 4.53 5.77 22.47
CA SER A 64 5.35 6.99 22.54
C SER A 64 4.92 7.91 23.69
N ILE A 65 3.61 8.09 23.90
CA ILE A 65 3.08 8.86 25.04
C ILE A 65 3.46 8.21 26.36
N ALA A 66 3.32 6.88 26.48
CA ALA A 66 3.67 6.16 27.70
C ALA A 66 5.17 6.32 28.05
N ALA A 67 6.05 6.22 27.06
CA ALA A 67 7.49 6.39 27.25
C ALA A 67 7.87 7.82 27.68
N GLN A 68 7.19 8.84 27.14
CA GLN A 68 7.39 10.23 27.57
C GLN A 68 6.94 10.48 29.01
N MET A 69 5.84 9.86 29.43
CA MET A 69 5.37 9.96 30.82
C MET A 69 6.31 9.27 31.80
N GLU A 70 6.96 8.17 31.39
CA GLU A 70 7.95 7.46 32.21
C GLU A 70 9.25 8.25 32.36
N ALA A 71 9.72 8.90 31.28
CA ALA A 71 10.94 9.71 31.30
C ALA A 71 10.80 11.04 32.08
N ALA A 72 9.57 11.49 32.35
CA ALA A 72 9.28 12.72 33.08
C ALA A 72 9.15 12.52 34.61
N ARG A 73 9.47 11.34 35.11
CA ARG A 73 9.33 10.92 36.52
C ARG A 73 10.68 10.73 37.19
#